data_AF-A0A023FDX9-F1
#
_entry.id   AF-A0A023FDX9-F1
#
_cell.length_a   1.000
_cell.length_b   1.000
_cell.length_c   1.000
_cell.angle_alpha   90.00
_cell.angle_beta   90.00
_cell.angle_gamma   90.00
#
_symmetry.space_group_name_H-M   'P 1'
#
loop_
_entity.id
_entity.type
_entity.pdbx_description
1 polymer ?
#
loop_
_entity_poly.entity_id
_entity_poly.type
_entity_poly.pdbx_seq_one_letter_code
_entity_poly.pdbx_strand_id
1 'polypeptide(L)'
;MRAAQLAVLIILVLIGISTSDARGGRYPWNPSGPGSCRSVGGYCATPGSCHGRLSKRGSCRYRHQWCCIPRRPKPHCRTMGGFCAPKGQCRGARLNTHWRCSRGLQCCVYV
;
A
#
# COMPACT_ATOMS: atom_id res chain seq x y z
N MET A 1 -44.55 7.68 6.03
CA MET A 1 -43.40 8.40 6.64
C MET A 1 -42.41 7.51 7.41
N ARG A 2 -42.82 6.34 7.96
CA ARG A 2 -41.91 5.47 8.75
C ARG A 2 -40.89 4.66 7.93
N ALA A 3 -41.21 4.28 6.70
CA ALA A 3 -40.31 3.49 5.85
C ALA A 3 -39.07 4.27 5.38
N ALA A 4 -39.22 5.57 5.09
CA ALA A 4 -38.11 6.43 4.69
C ALA A 4 -37.09 6.63 5.82
N GLN A 5 -37.54 6.74 7.07
CA GLN A 5 -36.67 6.86 8.23
C GLN A 5 -35.89 5.56 8.50
N LEU A 6 -36.51 4.40 8.30
CA LEU A 6 -35.86 3.10 8.39
C LEU A 6 -34.76 2.94 7.32
N ALA A 7 -35.02 3.35 6.08
CA ALA A 7 -34.03 3.30 5.01
C ALA A 7 -32.80 4.19 5.30
N VAL A 8 -33.01 5.40 5.83
CA VAL A 8 -31.91 6.31 6.22
C VAL A 8 -31.09 5.74 7.38
N LEU A 9 -31.73 5.14 8.38
CA LEU A 9 -31.04 4.45 9.48
C LEU A 9 -30.21 3.26 8.99
N ILE A 10 -30.75 2.45 8.08
CA ILE A 10 -30.02 1.31 7.49
C ILE A 10 -28.80 1.81 6.68
N ILE A 11 -28.95 2.88 5.90
CA ILE A 11 -27.83 3.48 5.15
C ILE A 11 -26.75 4.00 6.12
N LEU A 12 -27.12 4.71 7.19
CA LEU A 12 -26.18 5.19 8.20
C LEU A 12 -25.46 4.05 8.93
N VAL A 13 -26.17 2.97 9.25
CA VAL A 13 -25.60 1.77 9.89
C VAL A 13 -24.64 1.06 8.92
N LEU A 14 -25.01 0.88 7.65
CA LEU A 14 -24.14 0.24 6.65
C LEU A 14 -22.87 1.05 6.35
N ILE A 15 -22.96 2.39 6.31
CA ILE A 15 -21.79 3.27 6.19
C ILE A 15 -20.93 3.19 7.47
N GLY A 16 -21.56 3.17 8.65
CA GLY A 16 -20.88 3.03 9.94
C GLY A 16 -20.08 1.72 10.07
N ILE A 17 -20.66 0.60 9.65
CA ILE A 17 -20.01 -0.73 9.70
C ILE A 17 -18.87 -0.81 8.67
N SER A 18 -19.05 -0.26 7.46
CA SER A 18 -18.00 -0.27 6.41
C SER A 18 -16.72 0.48 6.82
N THR A 19 -16.83 1.47 7.71
CA THR A 19 -15.64 2.15 8.25
C THR A 19 -14.95 1.40 9.38
N SER A 20 -15.57 0.34 9.91
CA SER A 20 -15.08 -0.43 11.06
C SER A 20 -14.11 -1.54 10.63
N ASP A 21 -14.30 -2.13 9.45
CA ASP A 21 -13.50 -3.27 8.96
C ASP A 21 -12.19 -2.89 8.22
N ALA A 22 -11.92 -1.59 8.12
CA ALA A 22 -10.59 -1.06 7.81
C ALA A 22 -9.83 -0.57 9.06
N ARG A 23 -10.49 -0.51 10.23
CA ARG A 23 -9.88 -0.11 11.50
C ARG A 23 -9.17 -1.32 12.10
N GLY A 24 -7.91 -1.48 11.72
CA GLY A 24 -7.00 -2.42 12.38
C GLY A 24 -7.04 -2.24 13.90
N GLY A 25 -7.71 -3.18 14.56
CA GLY A 25 -7.34 -3.84 15.81
C GLY A 25 -6.99 -2.99 17.03
N ARG A 26 -7.84 -3.14 18.06
CA ARG A 26 -7.62 -3.19 19.52
C ARG A 26 -6.34 -2.59 20.14
N TYR A 27 -6.56 -1.76 21.17
CA TYR A 27 -5.62 -1.26 22.19
C TYR A 27 -4.83 -2.41 22.86
N PRO A 28 -3.57 -2.19 23.34
CA PRO A 28 -2.99 -0.93 23.80
C PRO A 28 -2.01 -0.28 22.81
N TRP A 29 -1.91 1.04 22.94
CA TRP A 29 -1.30 1.93 21.97
C TRP A 29 0.20 2.08 22.17
N ASN A 30 0.96 1.26 21.46
CA ASN A 30 2.39 1.45 21.30
C ASN A 30 2.71 1.88 19.85
N PRO A 31 2.87 3.19 19.57
CA PRO A 31 3.22 3.68 18.22
C PRO A 31 4.59 3.19 17.73
N SER A 32 5.38 2.58 18.62
CA SER A 32 6.70 2.00 18.34
C SER A 32 6.75 0.48 18.57
N GLY A 33 5.61 -0.15 18.87
CA GLY A 33 5.56 -1.57 19.22
C GLY A 33 5.55 -2.50 17.99
N PRO A 34 5.72 -3.81 18.22
CA PRO A 34 5.42 -4.84 17.21
C PRO A 34 3.98 -4.65 16.72
N GLY A 35 3.79 -4.41 15.42
CA GLY A 35 2.47 -4.14 14.83
C GLY A 35 2.11 -2.66 14.66
N SER A 36 2.96 -1.72 15.06
CA SER A 36 2.77 -0.31 14.67
C SER A 36 3.00 -0.12 13.17
N CYS A 37 2.39 0.91 12.59
CA CYS A 37 2.58 1.23 11.18
C CYS A 37 4.06 1.46 10.81
N ARG A 38 4.83 2.04 11.75
CA ARG A 38 6.26 2.24 11.59
C ARG A 38 7.01 0.91 11.51
N SER A 39 6.67 -0.05 12.38
CA SER A 39 7.30 -1.37 12.43
C SER A 39 7.03 -2.21 11.18
N VAL A 40 5.91 -1.98 10.48
CA VAL A 40 5.63 -2.63 9.18
C VAL A 40 6.20 -1.85 7.98
N GLY A 41 7.06 -0.86 8.22
CA GLY A 41 7.74 -0.08 7.19
C GLY A 41 6.89 1.01 6.55
N GLY A 42 5.84 1.46 7.24
CA GLY A 42 4.91 2.50 6.78
C GLY A 42 4.93 3.77 7.62
N TYR A 43 4.02 4.66 7.26
CA TYR A 43 3.69 5.89 7.99
C TYR A 43 2.18 6.05 8.08
N CYS A 44 1.73 6.78 9.10
CA CYS A 44 0.31 7.05 9.28
C CYS A 44 -0.12 8.24 8.43
N ALA A 45 -1.17 8.05 7.63
CA ALA A 45 -1.72 9.05 6.74
C ALA A 45 -3.24 9.15 6.89
N THR A 46 -3.80 10.33 6.64
CA THR A 46 -5.24 10.49 6.49
C THR A 46 -5.72 9.93 5.13
N PRO A 47 -7.01 9.59 4.99
CA PRO A 47 -7.58 9.25 3.69
C PRO A 47 -7.25 10.33 2.65
N GLY A 48 -6.78 9.92 1.47
CA GLY A 48 -6.33 10.83 0.42
C GLY A 48 -4.85 11.24 0.47
N SER A 49 -4.18 11.12 1.62
CA SER A 49 -2.76 11.53 1.79
C SER A 49 -1.77 10.36 1.71
N CYS A 50 -2.23 9.17 1.34
CA CYS A 50 -1.38 7.99 1.23
C CYS A 50 -0.73 7.89 -0.17
N HIS A 51 0.57 8.13 -0.25
CA HIS A 51 1.39 7.97 -1.45
C HIS A 51 2.01 6.56 -1.49
N GLY A 52 1.16 5.54 -1.47
CA GLY A 52 1.61 4.19 -1.19
C GLY A 52 0.56 3.10 -1.37
N ARG A 53 0.73 2.02 -0.61
CA ARG A 53 -0.28 0.97 -0.45
C ARG A 53 -0.77 0.99 0.99
N LEU A 54 -2.09 0.96 1.16
CA LEU A 54 -2.70 0.80 2.48
C LEU A 54 -2.42 -0.59 3.03
N SER A 55 -1.97 -0.66 4.28
CA SER A 55 -1.72 -1.90 5.01
C SER A 55 -2.68 -2.03 6.17
N LYS A 56 -3.32 -3.21 6.27
CA LYS A 56 -4.14 -3.58 7.44
C LYS A 56 -3.32 -4.16 8.59
N ARG A 57 -2.01 -4.39 8.38
CA ARG A 57 -1.11 -5.02 9.37
C ARG A 57 -0.52 -4.02 10.37
N GLY A 58 -0.52 -2.73 10.02
CA GLY A 58 0.04 -1.67 10.87
C GLY A 58 -1.06 -0.82 11.48
N SER A 59 -0.96 -0.56 12.78
CA SER A 59 -1.87 0.34 13.49
C SER A 59 -1.28 1.75 13.63
N CYS A 60 -2.17 2.75 13.67
CA CYS A 60 -1.81 4.17 13.71
C CYS A 60 -2.28 4.86 14.98
N ARG A 61 -1.62 5.99 15.31
CA ARG A 61 -1.92 6.79 16.50
C ARG A 61 -3.23 7.59 16.38
N TYR A 62 -4.02 7.49 15.34
CA TYR A 62 -5.35 8.12 15.37
C TYR A 62 -6.32 7.23 14.60
N ARG A 63 -7.56 7.10 15.10
CA ARG A 63 -8.58 6.23 14.48
C ARG A 63 -8.95 6.64 13.05
N HIS A 64 -8.74 7.91 12.71
CA HIS A 64 -8.96 8.45 11.37
C HIS A 64 -7.75 8.28 10.45
N GLN A 65 -6.64 7.72 10.94
CA GLN A 65 -5.43 7.50 10.15
C GLN A 65 -5.30 6.04 9.74
N TRP A 66 -4.75 5.84 8.55
CA TRP A 66 -4.49 4.53 7.97
C TRP A 66 -2.99 4.32 7.85
N CYS A 67 -2.57 3.07 7.96
CA CYS A 67 -1.18 2.73 7.74
C CYS A 67 -0.87 2.71 6.23
N CYS A 68 -0.05 3.65 5.79
CA CYS A 68 0.40 3.77 4.42
C CYS A 68 1.83 3.25 4.29
N ILE A 69 2.03 2.20 3.50
CA ILE A 69 3.35 1.72 3.14
C ILE A 69 3.81 2.48 1.90
N PRO A 70 4.87 3.29 1.97
CA PRO A 70 5.35 4.02 0.81
C PRO A 70 5.77 3.04 -0.29
N ARG A 71 5.45 3.36 -1.54
CA ARG A 71 6.02 2.63 -2.68
C ARG A 71 7.50 2.99 -2.77
N ARG A 72 8.38 2.09 -2.33
CA ARG A 72 9.82 2.31 -2.54
C ARG A 72 10.09 2.39 -4.04
N PRO A 73 10.83 3.39 -4.51
CA PRO A 73 11.27 3.42 -5.89
C PRO A 73 12.08 2.15 -6.15
N LYS A 74 11.72 1.43 -7.21
CA LYS A 74 12.54 0.29 -7.66
C LYS A 74 13.94 0.82 -7.99
N PRO A 75 15.01 0.17 -7.52
CA PRO A 75 16.35 0.57 -7.89
C PRO A 75 16.60 0.34 -9.39
N HIS A 76 17.60 1.02 -9.95
CA HIS A 76 17.83 1.04 -11.39
C HIS A 76 18.48 -0.26 -11.89
N CYS A 77 18.04 -0.83 -13.00
CA CYS A 77 18.55 -2.12 -13.50
C CYS A 77 20.09 -2.20 -13.58
N ARG A 78 20.73 -1.10 -13.96
CA ARG A 78 22.20 -0.99 -14.04
C ARG A 78 22.93 -1.24 -12.72
N THR A 79 22.33 -0.92 -11.56
CA THR A 79 23.02 -1.09 -10.27
C THR A 79 23.17 -2.55 -9.84
N MET A 80 22.49 -3.49 -10.51
CA MET A 80 22.68 -4.93 -10.32
C MET A 80 23.45 -5.59 -11.48
N GLY A 81 24.06 -4.81 -12.38
CA GLY A 81 24.72 -5.33 -13.58
C GLY A 81 23.77 -5.75 -14.72
N GLY A 82 22.47 -5.47 -14.60
CA GLY A 82 21.50 -5.70 -15.67
C GLY A 82 21.52 -4.58 -16.72
N PHE A 83 20.84 -4.82 -17.84
CA PHE A 83 20.66 -3.85 -18.91
C PHE A 83 19.18 -3.58 -19.20
N CYS A 84 18.90 -2.41 -19.78
CA CYS A 84 17.55 -1.99 -20.12
C CYS A 84 17.29 -2.24 -21.61
N ALA A 85 16.26 -3.02 -21.92
CA ALA A 85 15.87 -3.33 -23.30
C ALA A 85 14.37 -3.10 -23.51
N PRO A 86 13.90 -2.92 -24.74
CA PRO A 86 12.46 -2.87 -25.03
C PRO A 86 11.75 -4.17 -24.62
N LYS A 87 10.42 -4.09 -24.48
CA LYS A 87 9.61 -5.24 -24.07
C LYS A 87 9.85 -6.45 -24.98
N GLY A 88 10.17 -7.60 -24.38
CA GLY A 88 10.44 -8.85 -25.10
C GLY A 88 11.82 -8.96 -25.76
N GLN A 89 12.70 -7.95 -25.61
CA GLN A 89 14.01 -7.94 -26.26
C GLN A 89 15.17 -8.28 -25.33
N CYS A 90 14.97 -9.17 -24.35
CA CYS A 90 16.05 -9.51 -23.40
C CYS A 90 17.20 -10.35 -24.00
N ARG A 91 17.22 -10.71 -25.30
CA ARG A 91 18.36 -11.33 -26.02
C ARG A 91 19.19 -12.35 -25.19
N GLY A 92 18.54 -13.37 -24.63
CA GLY A 92 19.19 -14.42 -23.83
C GLY A 92 19.29 -14.14 -22.32
N ALA A 93 18.97 -12.93 -21.87
CA ALA A 93 18.80 -12.59 -20.46
C ALA A 93 17.35 -12.81 -19.99
N ARG A 94 17.16 -12.93 -18.67
CA ARG A 94 15.83 -13.05 -18.05
C ARG A 94 15.27 -11.67 -17.67
N LEU A 95 13.96 -11.54 -17.80
CA LEU A 95 13.23 -10.36 -17.34
C LEU A 95 13.28 -10.26 -15.81
N ASN A 96 13.73 -9.12 -15.30
CA ASN A 96 13.67 -8.81 -13.88
C ASN A 96 12.66 -7.68 -13.63
N THR A 97 11.59 -7.99 -12.91
CA THR A 97 10.54 -7.02 -12.59
C THR A 97 10.78 -6.29 -11.26
N HIS A 98 11.80 -6.66 -10.49
CA HIS A 98 12.14 -6.02 -9.21
C HIS A 98 12.90 -4.70 -9.40
N TRP A 99 13.53 -4.50 -10.56
CA TRP A 99 14.32 -3.32 -10.89
C TRP A 99 13.64 -2.52 -12.00
N ARG A 100 13.94 -1.22 -12.08
CA ARG A 100 13.35 -0.33 -13.08
C ARG A 100 14.37 0.09 -14.14
N CYS A 101 13.83 0.42 -15.30
CA CYS A 101 14.50 1.17 -16.35
C CYS A 101 13.74 2.46 -16.63
N SER A 102 14.27 3.30 -17.51
CA SER A 102 13.55 4.43 -18.08
C SER A 102 12.24 3.99 -18.75
N ARG A 103 11.32 4.95 -18.96
CA ARG A 103 9.97 4.70 -19.51
C ARG A 103 10.05 3.84 -20.78
N GLY A 104 9.21 2.80 -20.84
CA GLY A 104 9.11 1.90 -22.01
C GLY A 104 10.13 0.76 -22.07
N LEU A 105 11.09 0.70 -21.15
CA LEU A 105 12.12 -0.34 -21.11
C LEU A 105 11.90 -1.32 -19.95
N GLN A 106 12.39 -2.54 -20.13
CA GLN A 106 12.38 -3.63 -19.17
C GLN A 106 13.81 -3.95 -18.73
N CYS A 107 13.96 -4.33 -17.47
CA CYS A 107 15.25 -4.77 -16.94
C CYS A 107 15.50 -6.23 -17.32
N CYS A 108 16.63 -6.48 -17.96
CA CYS A 108 17.09 -7.79 -18.37
C CYS A 108 18.40 -8.12 -17.66
N VAL A 109 18.51 -9.33 -17.12
CA VAL A 109 19.66 -9.77 -16.32
C VAL A 109 20.11 -11.15 -16.79
N TYR A 110 21.41 -11.31 -17.04
CA TYR A 110 22.00 -12.62 -17.30
C TYR A 110 22.00 -13.43 -16.00
N VAL A 111 21.50 -14.67 -16.07
CA VAL A 111 21.50 -15.62 -14.95
C VAL A 111 22.61 -16.64 -15.12
#